data_AF-A0A940K4Y7-F1
#
_entry.id   AF-A0A940K4Y7-F1
#
_cell.length_a   1.000
_cell.length_b   1.000
_cell.length_c   1.000
_cell.angle_alpha   90.00
_cell.angle_beta   90.00
_cell.angle_gamma   90.00
#
_symmetry.space_group_name_H-M   'P 1'
#
loop_
_entity.id
_entity.type
_entity.pdbx_description
1 polymer ?
#
loop_
_entity_poly.entity_id
_entity_poly.type
_entity_poly.pdbx_seq_one_letter_code
_entity_poly.pdbx_strand_id
1 'polypeptide(L)'
;MTTIAILQTQSRDAYPALMAGLEAQYGREGSVEIACQFLDAECADFHWQSRMMERRLGRYEGAFDDVEEGDFELERVAILGVLKGAWFVATCIVDGDGAVHDMVGLRLVNGESQAQEALRTMI
;
A
#
# COMPACT_ATOMS: atom_id res chain seq x y z
N MET A 1 1.76 -30.35 -7.55
CA MET A 1 0.61 -29.89 -6.74
C MET A 1 0.75 -28.38 -6.64
N THR A 2 0.02 -27.64 -7.47
CA THR A 2 0.11 -26.18 -7.49
C THR A 2 -0.77 -25.66 -6.37
N THR A 3 -0.16 -25.29 -5.25
CA THR A 3 -0.84 -24.53 -4.21
C THR A 3 -1.24 -23.20 -4.81
N ILE A 4 -2.51 -23.06 -5.16
CA ILE A 4 -3.11 -21.75 -5.43
C ILE A 4 -3.10 -21.05 -4.07
N ALA A 5 -2.12 -20.17 -3.86
CA ALA A 5 -2.23 -19.19 -2.81
C ALA A 5 -3.53 -18.43 -3.09
N ILE A 6 -4.49 -18.55 -2.17
CA ILE A 6 -5.66 -17.69 -2.14
C ILE A 6 -5.05 -16.29 -2.01
N LEU A 7 -5.00 -15.53 -3.11
CA LEU A 7 -4.72 -14.10 -3.05
C LEU A 7 -5.71 -13.57 -2.02
N GLN A 8 -5.19 -13.22 -0.84
CA GLN A 8 -5.98 -12.70 0.26
C GLN A 8 -6.92 -11.66 -0.33
N THR A 9 -8.21 -11.78 -0.03
CA THR A 9 -9.14 -10.68 -0.25
C THR A 9 -8.58 -9.51 0.54
N GLN A 10 -7.73 -8.70 -0.11
CA GLN A 10 -7.13 -7.53 0.49
C GLN A 10 -8.29 -6.64 0.88
N SER A 11 -8.31 -6.28 2.16
CA SER A 11 -9.32 -5.39 2.67
C SER A 11 -9.34 -4.15 1.79
N ARG A 12 -10.53 -3.71 1.36
CA ARG A 12 -10.66 -2.45 0.60
C ARG A 12 -10.10 -1.26 1.37
N ASP A 13 -10.01 -1.37 2.70
CA ASP A 13 -9.43 -0.41 3.64
C ASP A 13 -8.82 -1.16 4.83
N ALA A 14 -7.51 -1.06 5.05
CA ALA A 14 -6.83 -1.75 6.16
C ALA A 14 -7.10 -1.09 7.53
N TYR A 15 -7.55 0.16 7.57
CA TYR A 15 -7.69 0.94 8.80
C TYR A 15 -8.70 0.34 9.82
N PRO A 16 -9.89 -0.16 9.43
CA PRO A 16 -10.81 -0.79 10.37
C PRO A 16 -10.23 -2.02 11.08
N ALA A 17 -9.41 -2.81 10.36
CA ALA A 17 -8.77 -4.00 10.94
C ALA A 17 -7.69 -3.60 11.95
N LEU A 18 -6.88 -2.58 11.64
CA LEU A 18 -5.93 -1.98 12.58
C LEU A 18 -6.65 -1.49 13.84
N MET A 19 -7.71 -0.70 13.69
CA MET A 19 -8.48 -0.17 14.81
C MET A 19 -9.07 -1.27 15.67
N ALA A 20 -9.66 -2.31 15.07
CA ALA A 20 -10.20 -3.44 15.82
C ALA A 20 -9.11 -4.19 16.62
N GLY A 21 -7.92 -4.37 16.03
CA GLY A 21 -6.78 -5.00 16.69
C GLY A 21 -6.23 -4.19 17.87
N LEU A 22 -6.18 -2.86 17.71
CA LEU A 22 -5.73 -1.95 18.77
C LEU A 22 -6.77 -1.84 19.89
N GLU A 23 -8.06 -1.70 19.55
CA GLU A 23 -9.13 -1.62 20.55
C GLU A 23 -9.22 -2.90 21.39
N ALA A 24 -8.96 -4.06 20.78
CA ALA A 24 -8.92 -5.34 21.49
C ALA A 24 -7.73 -5.46 22.47
N GLN A 25 -6.60 -4.79 22.20
CA GLN A 25 -5.38 -4.89 23.01
C GLN A 25 -5.25 -3.77 24.05
N TYR A 26 -5.62 -2.55 23.67
CA TYR A 26 -5.33 -1.33 24.44
C TYR A 26 -6.61 -0.60 24.89
N GLY A 27 -7.78 -1.07 24.44
CA GLY A 27 -9.05 -0.37 24.66
C GLY A 27 -9.23 0.83 23.72
N ARG A 28 -10.42 1.42 23.76
CA ARG A 28 -10.82 2.49 22.83
C ARG A 28 -10.08 3.81 23.07
N GLU A 29 -9.86 4.14 24.33
CA GLU A 29 -9.16 5.35 24.76
C GLU A 29 -7.65 5.17 24.56
N GLY A 30 -7.14 5.56 23.39
CA GLY A 30 -5.71 5.48 23.03
C GLY A 30 -5.44 4.82 21.67
N SER A 31 -6.38 4.01 21.17
CA SER A 31 -6.22 3.30 19.90
C SER A 31 -6.03 4.22 18.70
N VAL A 32 -6.64 5.41 18.68
CA VAL A 32 -6.52 6.35 17.56
C VAL A 32 -5.12 6.94 17.44
N GLU A 33 -4.49 7.31 18.56
CA GLU A 33 -3.15 7.91 18.55
C GLU A 33 -2.11 6.87 18.13
N ILE A 34 -2.23 5.65 18.64
CA ILE A 34 -1.39 4.52 18.24
C ILE A 34 -1.61 4.21 16.75
N ALA A 35 -2.85 4.18 16.27
CA ALA A 35 -3.14 3.94 14.86
C ALA A 35 -2.48 4.99 13.95
N CYS A 36 -2.50 6.27 14.34
CA CYS A 36 -1.80 7.31 13.59
C CYS A 36 -0.29 7.05 13.54
N GLN A 37 0.34 6.66 14.64
CA GLN A 37 1.76 6.34 14.68
C GLN A 37 2.12 5.15 13.77
N PHE A 38 1.30 4.10 13.77
CA PHE A 38 1.47 2.95 12.87
C PHE A 38 1.30 3.34 11.41
N LEU A 39 0.26 4.11 11.08
CA LEU A 39 0.04 4.58 9.72
C LEU A 39 1.18 5.47 9.21
N ASP A 40 1.73 6.33 10.07
CA ASP A 40 2.85 7.19 9.70
C ASP A 40 4.15 6.39 9.54
N ALA A 41 4.40 5.40 10.41
CA ALA A 41 5.60 4.57 10.37
C ALA A 41 5.59 3.56 9.22
N GLU A 42 4.45 2.94 8.93
CA GLU A 42 4.28 1.86 7.94
C GLU A 42 3.42 2.33 6.75
N CYS A 43 3.60 3.60 6.36
CA CYS A 43 2.73 4.26 5.39
C CYS A 43 2.66 3.49 4.05
N ALA A 44 3.81 3.03 3.53
CA ALA A 44 3.86 2.27 2.29
C ALA A 44 3.09 0.93 2.40
N ASP A 45 3.29 0.19 3.49
CA ASP A 45 2.63 -1.09 3.75
C ASP A 45 1.11 -0.95 3.87
N PHE A 46 0.61 0.03 4.62
CA PHE A 46 -0.83 0.24 4.76
C PHE A 46 -1.52 0.59 3.44
N HIS A 47 -0.88 1.40 2.59
CA HIS A 47 -1.40 1.71 1.26
C HIS A 47 -1.30 0.50 0.33
N TRP A 48 -0.20 -0.25 0.38
CA TRP A 48 -0.05 -1.49 -0.38
C TRP A 48 -1.12 -2.51 0.01
N GLN A 49 -1.37 -2.74 1.30
CA GLN A 49 -2.40 -3.67 1.79
C GLN A 49 -3.84 -3.21 1.51
N SER A 50 -4.06 -1.91 1.35
CA SER A 50 -5.37 -1.31 1.06
C SER A 50 -5.65 -1.10 -0.43
N ARG A 51 -4.76 -1.60 -1.31
CA ARG A 51 -4.90 -1.44 -2.75
C ARG A 51 -6.05 -2.30 -3.28
N MET A 52 -6.78 -1.73 -4.23
CA MET A 52 -7.89 -2.38 -4.92
C MET A 52 -7.56 -2.68 -6.38
N MET A 53 -6.68 -1.87 -6.98
CA MET A 53 -6.18 -2.13 -8.34
C MET A 53 -4.69 -1.79 -8.42
N GLU A 54 -4.02 -2.47 -9.34
CA GLU A 54 -2.60 -2.33 -9.64
C GLU A 54 -2.39 -2.09 -11.13
N ARG A 55 -1.35 -1.34 -11.48
CA ARG A 55 -0.84 -1.23 -12.85
C ARG A 55 0.68 -1.20 -12.81
N ARG A 56 1.31 -2.22 -13.41
CA ARG A 56 2.77 -2.27 -13.58
C ARG A 56 3.22 -1.14 -14.51
N LEU A 57 4.22 -0.38 -14.07
CA LEU A 57 4.84 0.72 -14.81
C LEU A 57 6.21 0.36 -15.38
N GLY A 58 6.77 -0.77 -14.96
CA GLY A 58 8.06 -1.30 -15.41
C GLY A 58 9.08 -1.38 -14.28
N ARG A 59 10.32 -1.74 -14.63
CA ARG A 59 11.43 -1.88 -13.68
C ARG A 59 11.73 -0.54 -12.98
N TYR A 60 12.14 -0.63 -11.72
CA TYR A 60 12.76 0.47 -11.00
C TYR A 60 14.28 0.46 -11.26
N GLU A 61 14.81 1.58 -11.73
CA GLU A 61 16.23 1.72 -12.10
C GLU A 61 17.03 2.55 -11.08
N GLY A 62 16.42 2.93 -9.95
CA GLY A 62 17.09 3.68 -8.89
C GLY A 62 17.87 2.78 -7.95
N ALA A 63 18.81 3.37 -7.21
CA ALA A 63 19.52 2.71 -6.11
C ALA A 63 18.81 3.01 -4.78
N PHE A 64 18.68 1.99 -3.93
CA PHE A 64 18.40 2.18 -2.51
C PHE A 64 19.73 2.12 -1.76
N ASP A 65 19.98 3.06 -0.84
CA ASP A 65 21.23 3.11 -0.07
C ASP A 65 21.46 1.84 0.78
N ASP A 66 20.40 1.07 1.07
CA ASP A 66 20.42 -0.10 1.96
C ASP A 66 20.30 -1.46 1.25
N VAL A 67 20.26 -1.49 -0.08
CA VAL A 67 20.17 -2.72 -0.86
C VAL A 67 21.46 -2.90 -1.65
N GLU A 68 22.22 -3.96 -1.40
CA GLU A 68 23.39 -4.30 -2.23
C GLU A 68 22.93 -4.34 -3.70
N GLU A 69 23.58 -3.55 -4.56
CA GLU A 69 23.33 -3.48 -5.99
C GLU A 69 23.38 -4.89 -6.60
N GLY A 70 22.22 -5.55 -6.74
CA GLY A 70 22.15 -6.82 -7.47
C GLY A 70 21.13 -7.86 -6.99
N ASP A 71 20.61 -7.79 -5.75
CA ASP A 71 19.84 -8.93 -5.22
C ASP A 71 18.33 -8.88 -5.45
N PHE A 72 17.74 -7.71 -5.74
CA PHE A 72 16.29 -7.61 -6.01
C PHE A 72 15.98 -6.86 -7.31
N GLU A 73 15.31 -7.56 -8.22
CA GLU A 73 14.66 -6.95 -9.38
C GLU A 73 13.39 -6.24 -8.91
N LEU A 74 13.48 -4.91 -8.79
CA LEU A 74 12.39 -4.08 -8.29
C LEU A 74 11.48 -3.59 -9.43
N GLU A 75 10.17 -3.59 -9.19
CA GLU A 75 9.15 -3.07 -10.10
C GLU A 75 8.48 -1.82 -9.53
N ARG A 76 8.14 -0.89 -10.42
CA ARG A 76 7.24 0.23 -10.14
C ARG A 76 5.81 -0.21 -10.42
N VAL A 77 4.94 -0.08 -9.43
CA VAL A 77 3.51 -0.45 -9.53
C VAL A 77 2.67 0.73 -9.09
N ALA A 78 1.87 1.27 -10.01
CA ALA A 78 0.84 2.23 -9.64
C ALA A 78 -0.32 1.50 -8.97
N ILE A 79 -0.82 2.04 -7.86
CA ILE A 79 -1.95 1.49 -7.11
C ILE A 79 -3.04 2.54 -6.93
N LEU A 80 -4.27 2.06 -6.81
CA LEU A 80 -5.37 2.83 -6.24
C LEU A 80 -6.06 2.01 -5.15
N GLY A 81 -6.59 2.68 -4.15
CA GLY A 81 -7.28 2.04 -3.04
C GLY A 81 -8.03 3.03 -2.16
N VAL A 82 -8.49 2.54 -1.02
CA VAL A 82 -9.12 3.36 0.02
C VAL A 82 -8.41 3.10 1.34
N LEU A 83 -8.00 4.14 2.05
CA LEU A 83 -7.42 4.01 3.39
C LEU A 83 -8.07 5.05 4.31
N LYS A 84 -8.58 4.60 5.46
CA LYS A 84 -9.32 5.45 6.41
C LYS A 84 -10.51 6.15 5.70
N GLY A 85 -11.17 5.44 4.79
CA GLY A 85 -12.28 5.94 3.97
C GLY A 85 -11.90 6.95 2.87
N ALA A 86 -10.62 7.32 2.73
CA ALA A 86 -10.16 8.24 1.69
C ALA A 86 -9.63 7.48 0.47
N TRP A 87 -10.05 7.87 -0.73
CA TRP A 87 -9.49 7.31 -1.97
C TRP A 87 -8.09 7.85 -2.21
N PHE A 88 -7.18 6.99 -2.64
CA PHE A 88 -5.81 7.35 -2.96
C PHE A 88 -5.34 6.72 -4.28
N VAL A 89 -4.29 7.32 -4.83
CA VAL A 89 -3.41 6.72 -5.84
C VAL A 89 -1.94 6.95 -5.45
N ALA A 90 -1.08 5.98 -5.74
CA ALA A 90 0.36 6.08 -5.47
C ALA A 90 1.17 5.18 -6.42
N THR A 91 2.49 5.37 -6.47
CA THR A 91 3.42 4.42 -7.09
C THR A 91 4.22 3.75 -5.99
N CYS A 92 4.15 2.42 -5.91
CA CYS A 92 4.96 1.61 -5.02
C CYS A 92 6.16 1.04 -5.76
N ILE A 93 7.27 0.91 -5.04
CA ILE A 93 8.43 0.13 -5.45
C ILE A 93 8.35 -1.21 -4.75
N VAL A 94 8.27 -2.29 -5.51
CA VAL A 94 8.03 -3.64 -4.98
C VAL A 94 9.08 -4.61 -5.47
N ASP A 95 9.42 -5.60 -4.65
CA ASP A 95 10.32 -6.68 -5.04
C ASP A 95 9.59 -7.85 -5.71
N GLY A 96 10.36 -8.87 -6.10
CA GLY A 96 9.86 -10.08 -6.74
C GLY A 96 8.96 -10.94 -5.84
N ASP A 97 8.98 -10.73 -4.53
CA ASP A 97 8.10 -11.40 -3.56
C ASP A 97 6.80 -10.62 -3.32
N GLY A 98 6.68 -9.42 -3.89
CA GLY A 98 5.52 -8.54 -3.75
C GLY A 98 5.50 -7.76 -2.44
N ALA A 99 6.64 -7.65 -1.75
CA ALA A 99 6.81 -6.73 -0.63
C ALA A 99 7.06 -5.32 -1.16
N VAL A 100 6.46 -4.32 -0.49
CA VAL A 100 6.69 -2.91 -0.81
C VAL A 100 7.93 -2.43 -0.06
N HIS A 101 8.84 -1.80 -0.80
CA HIS A 101 10.06 -1.20 -0.24
C HIS A 101 9.89 0.31 -0.07
N ASP A 102 9.16 0.94 -0.98
CA ASP A 102 8.93 2.38 -0.93
C ASP A 102 7.63 2.78 -1.64
N MET A 103 7.15 3.99 -1.37
CA MET A 103 5.97 4.59 -1.99
C MET A 103 6.21 6.06 -2.31
N VAL A 104 5.96 6.43 -3.55
CA VAL A 104 6.10 7.79 -4.05
C VAL A 104 4.82 8.27 -4.74
N GLY A 105 4.66 9.60 -4.82
CA GLY A 105 3.55 10.19 -5.57
C GLY A 105 2.15 9.90 -5.01
N LEU A 106 2.06 9.63 -3.69
CA LEU A 106 0.78 9.47 -3.00
C LEU A 106 -0.08 10.72 -3.16
N ARG A 107 -1.31 10.52 -3.62
CA ARG A 107 -2.31 11.58 -3.81
C ARG A 107 -3.67 11.10 -3.33
N LEU A 108 -4.34 11.92 -2.51
CA LEU A 108 -5.75 11.72 -2.17
C LEU A 108 -6.63 12.28 -3.29
N VAL A 109 -7.71 11.58 -3.60
CA VAL A 109 -8.65 11.91 -4.67
C VAL A 109 -10.09 11.77 -4.19
N ASN A 110 -11.01 12.44 -4.85
CA ASN A 110 -12.42 12.44 -4.49
C ASN A 110 -13.17 11.34 -5.25
N GLY A 111 -13.20 10.16 -4.64
CA GLY A 111 -14.03 9.05 -5.11
C GLY A 111 -13.38 8.17 -6.17
N GLU A 112 -14.06 7.08 -6.47
CA GLU A 112 -13.58 6.01 -7.34
C GLU A 112 -13.24 6.49 -8.75
N SER A 113 -14.12 7.27 -9.37
CA SER A 113 -13.94 7.71 -10.77
C SER A 113 -12.67 8.54 -10.95
N GLN A 114 -12.38 9.45 -10.00
CA GLN A 114 -11.15 10.24 -10.04
C GLN A 114 -9.92 9.38 -9.76
N ALA A 115 -10.02 8.39 -8.86
CA ALA A 115 -8.94 7.45 -8.59
C ALA A 115 -8.59 6.61 -9.83
N GLN A 116 -9.58 6.07 -10.52
CA GLN A 116 -9.37 5.29 -11.74
C GLN A 116 -8.71 6.13 -12.85
N GLU A 117 -9.14 7.38 -13.03
CA GLU A 117 -8.54 8.26 -14.03
C GLU A 117 -7.11 8.65 -13.66
N ALA A 118 -6.87 8.97 -12.38
CA ALA A 118 -5.53 9.27 -11.89
C ALA A 118 -4.60 8.06 -12.02
N LEU A 119 -5.08 6.84 -11.80
CA LEU A 119 -4.30 5.62 -11.98
C LEU A 119 -3.87 5.43 -13.44
N ARG A 120 -4.74 5.72 -14.42
CA ARG A 120 -4.42 5.59 -15.86
C ARG A 120 -3.29 6.50 -16.32
N THR A 121 -3.14 7.66 -15.69
CA THR A 121 -2.20 8.70 -16.10
C THR A 121 -0.84 8.64 -15.40
N MET A 122 -0.64 7.74 -14.43
CA MET A 122 0.65 7.54 -13.76
C MET A 122 1.74 7.01 -14.73
N ILE A 123 3.01 7.29 -14.43
CA ILE A 123 4.16 6.89 -15.26
C ILE A 123 5.25 6.25 -14.42
#